data_AF-A0A3R7DQ07-F1
#
_entry.id   AF-A0A3R7DQ07-F1
#
_cell.length_a   1.000
_cell.length_b   1.000
_cell.length_c   1.000
_cell.angle_alpha   90.00
_cell.angle_beta   90.00
_cell.angle_gamma   90.00
#
_symmetry.space_group_name_H-M   'P 1'
#
loop_
_entity.id
_entity.type
_entity.pdbx_description
1 polymer ?
#
loop_
_entity_poly.entity_id
_entity_poly.type
_entity_poly.pdbx_seq_one_letter_code
_entity_poly.pdbx_strand_id
1 'polypeptide(L)'
;MAGIAIGESEWEVTVPEKPLKDKLYFENLKAKVIDTNLCSRCLTCACICPVDGITAVDGVDFPDYEAKCTDCGACVRVCPRFVYEPKSGLGTYIEFIAGRSKRFAGQDGAMVTELIVSAMEMGMIDRGLFAGRDEKWAIEMFHVRDPQQLAIPTLGGTKYTFADVLPALKKAVRFTKRGVGVVGTPCIVSGVRKLQQEFPIFREKVKLVVGLFCTENFHYDDISKFLQEKGVDFDKLIKTDITKGKFIATMSDGEKVKFKVKEVEDIVASGCNVCTDFTAVESDASVGSVGSAPGFSTVAVREEPAKKVIEYIKEKGYADFGEAKPEELDYLINLKKGREKNITKPI
;
A
#
# COMPACT_ATOMS: atom_id res chain seq x y z
N MET A 1 -42.46 -16.68 -8.48
CA MET A 1 -41.33 -15.74 -8.31
C MET A 1 -40.86 -15.88 -6.88
N ALA A 2 -39.73 -16.57 -6.66
CA ALA A 2 -39.14 -16.63 -5.31
C ALA A 2 -38.52 -15.26 -5.02
N GLY A 3 -38.95 -14.63 -3.92
CA GLY A 3 -38.41 -13.35 -3.48
C GLY A 3 -36.90 -13.46 -3.27
N ILE A 4 -36.16 -12.48 -3.79
CA ILE A 4 -34.74 -12.31 -3.52
C ILE A 4 -34.61 -12.12 -2.01
N ALA A 5 -34.07 -13.12 -1.31
CA ALA A 5 -33.70 -12.96 0.08
C ALA A 5 -32.62 -11.87 0.14
N ILE A 6 -33.01 -10.69 0.61
CA ILE A 6 -32.08 -9.62 0.92
C ILE A 6 -31.28 -10.14 2.11
N GLY A 7 -30.00 -10.47 1.90
CA GLY A 7 -29.14 -10.93 2.99
C GLY A 7 -28.95 -9.80 3.97
N GLU A 8 -29.56 -9.89 5.14
CA GLU A 8 -29.27 -9.02 6.27
C GLU A 8 -28.00 -9.52 6.95
N SER A 9 -27.02 -8.63 7.11
CA SER A 9 -25.81 -8.89 7.87
C SER A 9 -25.80 -7.94 9.07
N GLU A 10 -25.95 -8.49 10.27
CA GLU A 10 -25.80 -7.77 11.52
C GLU A 10 -24.42 -8.05 12.12
N TRP A 11 -23.73 -7.02 12.59
CA TRP A 11 -22.54 -7.19 13.40
C TRP A 11 -22.43 -6.04 14.41
N GLU A 12 -21.93 -6.37 15.59
CA GLU A 12 -21.71 -5.39 16.66
C GLU A 12 -20.48 -4.54 16.35
N VAL A 13 -20.58 -3.25 16.64
CA VAL A 13 -19.50 -2.29 16.40
C VAL A 13 -19.35 -1.41 17.64
N THR A 14 -18.14 -1.35 18.17
CA THR A 14 -17.80 -0.40 19.22
C THR A 14 -17.79 1.01 18.64
N VAL A 15 -18.64 1.88 19.16
CA VAL A 15 -18.66 3.29 18.80
C VAL A 15 -17.48 3.99 19.48
N PRO A 16 -16.51 4.56 18.74
CA PRO A 16 -15.36 5.23 19.36
C PRO A 16 -15.81 6.47 20.10
N GLU A 17 -15.19 6.77 21.25
CA GLU A 17 -15.39 8.07 21.87
C GLU A 17 -14.90 9.20 20.95
N LYS A 18 -15.60 10.33 21.01
CA LYS A 18 -15.20 11.57 20.34
C LYS A 18 -14.37 12.41 21.32
N PRO A 19 -13.06 12.64 21.05
CA PRO A 19 -12.29 13.63 21.79
C PRO A 19 -12.97 15.01 21.79
N LEU A 20 -13.48 15.43 20.63
CA LEU A 20 -14.29 16.63 20.46
C LEU A 20 -15.77 16.23 20.47
N LYS A 21 -16.37 16.22 21.67
CA LYS A 21 -17.72 15.69 21.93
C LYS A 21 -18.81 16.34 21.07
N ASP A 22 -18.73 17.66 20.87
CA ASP A 22 -19.73 18.44 20.15
C ASP A 22 -19.50 18.46 18.63
N LYS A 23 -18.52 17.71 18.13
CA LYS A 23 -18.14 17.67 16.72
C LYS A 23 -18.50 16.34 16.07
N LEU A 24 -18.61 16.35 14.75
CA LEU A 24 -18.80 15.13 13.96
C LEU A 24 -17.56 14.24 14.04
N TYR A 25 -17.71 12.93 13.78
CA TYR A 25 -16.58 12.01 13.73
C TYR A 25 -15.57 12.37 12.64
N PHE A 26 -16.03 12.90 11.51
CA PHE A 26 -15.11 13.40 10.49
C PHE A 26 -14.29 14.60 10.99
N GLU A 27 -14.91 15.55 11.69
CA GLU A 27 -14.17 16.67 12.31
C GLU A 27 -13.15 16.17 13.34
N ASN A 28 -13.49 15.15 14.13
CA ASN A 28 -12.55 14.50 15.04
C ASN A 28 -11.37 13.86 14.28
N LEU A 29 -11.63 13.16 13.18
CA LEU A 29 -10.57 12.62 12.32
C LEU A 29 -9.70 13.74 11.75
N LYS A 30 -10.32 14.82 11.27
CA LYS A 30 -9.64 15.96 10.69
C LYS A 30 -8.72 16.62 11.71
N ALA A 31 -9.26 17.03 12.85
CA ALA A 31 -8.52 17.72 13.91
C ALA A 31 -7.42 16.84 14.54
N LYS A 32 -7.65 15.52 14.69
CA LYS A 32 -6.70 14.64 15.38
C LYS A 32 -5.63 14.06 14.47
N VAL A 33 -5.92 13.86 13.18
CA VAL A 33 -5.05 13.09 12.27
C VAL A 33 -4.64 13.88 11.03
N ILE A 34 -5.58 14.55 10.36
CA ILE A 34 -5.30 15.22 9.09
C ILE A 34 -4.52 16.52 9.34
N ASP A 35 -5.08 17.40 10.16
CA ASP A 35 -4.52 18.73 10.44
C ASP A 35 -3.25 18.68 11.30
N THR A 36 -3.03 17.55 12.00
CA THR A 36 -1.82 17.28 12.80
C THR A 36 -0.73 16.57 12.02
N ASN A 37 -0.87 16.43 10.69
CA ASN A 37 0.12 15.78 9.82
C ASN A 37 0.40 14.30 10.14
N LEU A 38 -0.50 13.61 10.84
CA LEU A 38 -0.41 12.16 11.08
C LEU A 38 -0.96 11.33 9.91
N CYS A 39 -1.78 11.93 9.05
CA CYS A 39 -2.43 11.26 7.93
C CYS A 39 -1.41 10.69 6.93
N SER A 40 -1.45 9.38 6.72
CA SER A 40 -0.60 8.66 5.77
C SER A 40 -1.18 8.57 4.35
N ARG A 41 -2.28 9.29 4.07
CA ARG A 41 -3.05 9.25 2.81
C ARG A 41 -3.37 7.83 2.32
N CYS A 42 -3.59 6.87 3.23
CA CYS A 42 -3.96 5.49 2.88
C CYS A 42 -5.40 5.35 2.37
N LEU A 43 -6.24 6.37 2.58
CA LEU A 43 -7.63 6.45 2.14
C LEU A 43 -8.56 5.34 2.64
N THR A 44 -8.24 4.71 3.78
CA THR A 44 -9.15 3.76 4.44
C THR A 44 -10.48 4.44 4.80
N CYS A 45 -10.43 5.70 5.22
CA CYS A 45 -11.61 6.50 5.53
C CYS A 45 -12.50 6.72 4.29
N ALA A 46 -11.92 7.04 3.13
CA ALA A 46 -12.66 7.18 1.88
C ALA A 46 -13.24 5.85 1.39
N CYS A 47 -12.48 4.75 1.52
CA CYS A 47 -12.95 3.41 1.20
C CYS A 47 -14.27 3.06 1.93
N ILE A 48 -14.41 3.45 3.20
CA ILE A 48 -15.56 3.03 4.01
C ILE A 48 -16.67 4.08 4.14
N CYS A 49 -16.44 5.32 3.68
CA CYS A 49 -17.45 6.38 3.76
C CYS A 49 -18.75 5.93 3.06
N PRO A 50 -19.90 5.88 3.75
CA PRO A 50 -21.14 5.39 3.16
C PRO A 50 -21.75 6.36 2.14
N VAL A 51 -21.41 7.65 2.25
CA VAL A 51 -21.87 8.71 1.36
C VAL A 51 -20.82 9.13 0.33
N ASP A 52 -19.71 8.39 0.23
CA ASP A 52 -18.60 8.65 -0.70
C ASP A 52 -18.10 10.12 -0.68
N GLY A 53 -18.13 10.77 0.49
CA GLY A 53 -17.85 12.20 0.64
C GLY A 53 -16.39 12.57 0.88
N ILE A 54 -15.55 11.62 1.31
CA ILE A 54 -14.13 11.86 1.59
C ILE A 54 -13.33 11.71 0.29
N THR A 55 -12.56 12.73 -0.07
CA THR A 55 -11.75 12.83 -1.30
C THR A 55 -10.26 13.03 -0.97
N ALA A 56 -9.42 13.01 -2.00
CA ALA A 56 -7.96 13.11 -1.86
C ALA A 56 -7.31 13.95 -2.97
N VAL A 57 -7.98 15.03 -3.40
CA VAL A 57 -7.51 15.95 -4.45
C VAL A 57 -6.35 16.79 -3.91
N ASP A 58 -6.64 17.70 -2.96
CA ASP A 58 -5.65 18.57 -2.31
C ASP A 58 -5.40 18.12 -0.85
N GLY A 59 -5.05 16.84 -0.70
CA GLY A 59 -5.03 16.17 0.60
C GLY A 59 -6.36 15.51 0.94
N VAL A 60 -6.40 14.80 2.07
CA VAL A 60 -7.59 14.06 2.50
C VAL A 60 -8.58 15.03 3.11
N ASP A 61 -9.76 15.16 2.52
CA ASP A 61 -10.80 16.07 3.04
C ASP A 61 -12.22 15.61 2.68
N PHE A 62 -13.23 16.23 3.29
CA PHE A 62 -14.65 16.04 2.98
C PHE A 62 -15.31 17.41 2.82
N PRO A 63 -15.26 18.04 1.63
CA PRO A 63 -15.63 19.45 1.44
C PRO A 63 -17.04 19.86 1.87
N ASP A 64 -18.02 18.94 1.82
CA ASP A 64 -19.43 19.20 2.20
C ASP A 64 -19.87 18.39 3.43
N TYR A 65 -18.96 18.14 4.37
CA TYR A 65 -19.24 17.23 5.48
C TYR A 65 -20.40 17.70 6.37
N GLU A 66 -20.62 19.00 6.52
CA GLU A 66 -21.73 19.56 7.32
C GLU A 66 -23.10 19.15 6.76
N ALA A 67 -23.21 19.02 5.43
CA ALA A 67 -24.46 18.67 4.77
C ALA A 67 -24.64 17.18 4.53
N LYS A 68 -23.53 16.44 4.32
CA LYS A 68 -23.57 15.04 3.84
C LYS A 68 -23.11 14.02 4.88
N CYS A 69 -22.31 14.41 5.88
CA CYS A 69 -21.81 13.47 6.86
C CYS A 69 -22.94 12.95 7.75
N THR A 70 -23.07 11.64 7.83
CA THR A 70 -24.09 10.99 8.66
C THR A 70 -23.61 10.69 10.08
N ASP A 71 -22.46 11.24 10.48
CA ASP A 71 -21.83 11.02 11.78
C ASP A 71 -21.67 9.54 12.20
N CYS A 72 -21.48 8.63 11.23
CA CYS A 72 -21.50 7.17 11.48
C CYS A 72 -20.23 6.61 12.17
N GLY A 73 -19.18 7.42 12.33
CA GLY A 73 -17.91 7.00 12.94
C GLY A 73 -17.06 6.01 12.14
N ALA A 74 -17.48 5.57 10.95
CA ALA A 74 -16.74 4.56 10.18
C ALA A 74 -15.30 5.01 9.85
N CYS A 75 -15.11 6.30 9.52
CA CYS A 75 -13.81 6.85 9.14
C CYS A 75 -12.79 6.85 10.29
N VAL A 76 -13.23 7.06 11.54
CA VAL A 76 -12.33 7.03 12.71
C VAL A 76 -11.99 5.60 13.12
N ARG A 77 -12.95 4.67 13.04
CA ARG A 77 -12.75 3.25 13.38
C ARG A 77 -11.68 2.59 12.51
N VAL A 78 -11.71 2.87 11.21
CA VAL A 78 -10.78 2.25 10.26
C VAL A 78 -9.49 3.03 10.08
N CYS A 79 -9.37 4.25 10.62
CA CYS A 79 -8.16 5.03 10.47
C CYS A 79 -7.05 4.42 11.35
N PRO A 80 -5.95 3.89 10.77
CA PRO A 80 -4.85 3.31 11.55
C PRO A 80 -4.08 4.36 12.37
N ARG A 81 -4.40 5.66 12.22
CA ARG A 81 -3.75 6.79 12.89
C ARG A 81 -4.65 7.53 13.87
N PHE A 82 -5.94 7.17 13.98
CA PHE A 82 -6.84 7.81 14.94
C PHE A 82 -6.53 7.39 16.39
N VAL A 83 -6.24 6.10 16.58
CA VAL A 83 -5.49 5.58 17.72
C VAL A 83 -4.20 5.01 17.15
N TYR A 84 -3.13 5.80 17.21
CA TYR A 84 -1.90 5.45 16.51
C TYR A 84 -0.96 4.63 17.41
N GLU A 85 -0.88 3.34 17.10
CA GLU A 85 0.10 2.41 17.66
C GLU A 85 1.16 2.08 16.59
N PRO A 86 2.31 2.79 16.57
CA PRO A 86 3.33 2.62 15.55
C PRO A 86 3.89 1.20 15.51
N LYS A 87 3.84 0.58 14.34
CA LYS A 87 4.53 -0.69 14.06
C LYS A 87 5.97 -0.40 13.63
N SER A 88 6.93 -1.24 14.01
CA SER A 88 8.34 -1.01 13.75
C SER A 88 9.12 -2.32 13.75
N GLY A 89 10.38 -2.26 13.29
CA GLY A 89 11.26 -3.42 13.25
C GLY A 89 11.05 -4.27 12.00
N LEU A 90 11.65 -5.46 12.01
CA LEU A 90 11.47 -6.47 10.98
C LEU A 90 10.11 -7.18 11.11
N GLY A 91 9.50 -7.14 12.29
CA GLY A 91 8.29 -7.91 12.63
C GLY A 91 8.55 -9.41 12.73
N THR A 92 7.52 -10.17 13.07
CA THR A 92 7.57 -11.64 13.07
C THR A 92 7.43 -12.19 11.66
N TYR A 93 8.12 -13.29 11.36
CA TYR A 93 8.04 -13.99 10.09
C TYR A 93 8.27 -15.50 10.28
N ILE A 94 7.74 -16.29 9.35
CA ILE A 94 7.91 -17.74 9.25
C ILE A 94 9.21 -18.07 8.51
N GLU A 95 9.42 -17.44 7.36
CA GLU A 95 10.64 -17.57 6.56
C GLU A 95 11.05 -16.23 5.95
N PHE A 96 12.35 -16.06 5.72
CA PHE A 96 12.93 -14.88 5.10
C PHE A 96 13.85 -15.33 3.96
N ILE A 97 13.47 -15.02 2.72
CA ILE A 97 14.07 -15.61 1.52
C ILE A 97 14.34 -14.54 0.47
N ALA A 98 15.29 -14.79 -0.44
CA ALA A 98 15.39 -14.04 -1.67
C ALA A 98 14.69 -14.82 -2.79
N GLY A 99 13.95 -14.12 -3.66
CA GLY A 99 13.24 -14.72 -4.78
C GLY A 99 13.34 -13.90 -6.06
N ARG A 100 13.38 -14.57 -7.21
CA ARG A 100 13.29 -13.95 -8.53
C ARG A 100 12.37 -14.76 -9.44
N SER A 101 11.28 -14.16 -9.88
CA SER A 101 10.38 -14.77 -10.87
C SER A 101 11.12 -15.12 -12.15
N LYS A 102 10.79 -16.28 -12.74
CA LYS A 102 11.21 -16.67 -14.10
C LYS A 102 10.20 -16.26 -15.17
N ARG A 103 9.01 -15.81 -14.75
CA ARG A 103 7.86 -15.55 -15.62
C ARG A 103 7.63 -14.06 -15.86
N PHE A 104 7.99 -13.23 -14.88
CA PHE A 104 7.69 -11.81 -14.88
C PHE A 104 8.95 -10.97 -14.70
N ALA A 105 9.00 -9.86 -15.42
CA ALA A 105 9.95 -8.78 -15.17
C ALA A 105 9.32 -7.75 -14.22
N GLY A 106 10.13 -7.11 -13.38
CA GLY A 106 9.64 -6.14 -12.40
C GLY A 106 10.71 -5.12 -12.01
N GLN A 107 10.45 -4.36 -10.94
CA GLN A 107 11.41 -3.40 -10.39
C GLN A 107 12.72 -4.11 -10.00
N ASP A 108 12.57 -5.22 -9.30
CA ASP A 108 13.61 -6.10 -8.76
C ASP A 108 13.35 -7.55 -9.23
N GLY A 109 13.23 -8.52 -8.31
CA GLY A 109 12.93 -9.93 -8.63
C GLY A 109 11.47 -10.25 -8.98
N ALA A 110 10.60 -9.25 -9.13
CA ALA A 110 9.19 -9.40 -9.52
C ALA A 110 8.34 -10.32 -8.62
N MET A 111 8.75 -10.56 -7.36
CA MET A 111 8.08 -11.49 -6.46
C MET A 111 6.66 -11.08 -6.06
N VAL A 112 6.34 -9.78 -6.05
CA VAL A 112 4.97 -9.30 -5.80
C VAL A 112 4.03 -9.82 -6.88
N THR A 113 4.41 -9.65 -8.16
CA THR A 113 3.64 -10.14 -9.31
C THR A 113 3.51 -11.65 -9.26
N GLU A 114 4.61 -12.35 -8.99
CA GLU A 114 4.66 -13.81 -8.89
C GLU A 114 3.72 -14.35 -7.79
N LEU A 115 3.73 -13.74 -6.61
CA LEU A 115 2.84 -14.10 -5.50
C LEU A 115 1.36 -13.94 -5.88
N ILE A 116 0.98 -12.78 -6.44
CA ILE A 116 -0.42 -12.52 -6.80
C ILE A 116 -0.90 -13.45 -7.91
N VAL A 117 -0.10 -13.66 -8.97
CA VAL A 117 -0.48 -14.56 -10.07
C VAL A 117 -0.56 -16.01 -9.61
N SER A 118 0.40 -16.47 -8.81
CA SER A 118 0.38 -17.83 -8.28
C SER A 118 -0.84 -18.06 -7.37
N ALA A 119 -1.22 -17.06 -6.57
CA ALA A 119 -2.44 -17.12 -5.78
C ALA A 119 -3.71 -17.17 -6.65
N MET A 120 -3.72 -16.54 -7.83
CA MET A 120 -4.81 -16.67 -8.81
C MET A 120 -4.86 -18.08 -9.41
N GLU A 121 -3.72 -18.65 -9.80
CA GLU A 121 -3.63 -20.01 -10.38
C GLU A 121 -4.06 -21.09 -9.37
N MET A 122 -3.70 -20.91 -8.10
CA MET A 122 -4.18 -21.75 -6.99
C MET A 122 -5.68 -21.59 -6.75
N GLY A 123 -6.31 -20.57 -7.34
CA GLY A 123 -7.71 -20.25 -7.11
C GLY A 123 -8.00 -19.64 -5.73
N MET A 124 -6.97 -19.17 -5.01
CA MET A 124 -7.10 -18.48 -3.72
C MET A 124 -7.74 -17.10 -3.90
N ILE A 125 -7.40 -16.42 -4.98
CA ILE A 125 -7.95 -15.13 -5.38
C ILE A 125 -8.39 -15.19 -6.84
N ASP A 126 -9.24 -14.26 -7.26
CA ASP A 126 -9.60 -14.04 -8.66
C ASP A 126 -9.37 -12.58 -9.10
N ARG A 127 -8.73 -11.81 -8.22
CA ARG A 127 -8.53 -10.38 -8.39
C ARG A 127 -7.31 -9.90 -7.62
N GLY A 128 -6.40 -9.22 -8.30
CA GLY A 128 -5.24 -8.55 -7.72
C GLY A 128 -5.34 -7.05 -7.92
N LEU A 129 -5.00 -6.26 -6.90
CA LEU A 129 -4.93 -4.81 -7.00
C LEU A 129 -3.50 -4.36 -7.28
N PHE A 130 -3.31 -3.67 -8.40
CA PHE A 130 -2.01 -3.13 -8.83
C PHE A 130 -2.10 -1.62 -9.10
N ALA A 131 -1.03 -0.91 -8.79
CA ALA A 131 -0.84 0.49 -9.12
C ALA A 131 -0.12 0.60 -10.49
N GLY A 132 -0.91 0.86 -11.53
CA GLY A 132 -0.41 1.22 -12.85
C GLY A 132 -0.16 2.71 -12.95
N ARG A 133 0.13 3.18 -14.17
CA ARG A 133 0.23 4.60 -14.47
C ARG A 133 -0.31 4.95 -15.85
N ASP A 134 -0.62 6.22 -16.06
CA ASP A 134 -0.81 6.82 -17.37
C ASP A 134 0.53 7.27 -17.99
N GLU A 135 0.48 7.97 -19.12
CA GLU A 135 1.65 8.53 -19.83
C GLU A 135 2.33 9.67 -19.05
N LYS A 136 1.61 10.36 -18.18
CA LYS A 136 2.12 11.45 -17.33
C LYS A 136 2.63 10.96 -15.97
N TRP A 137 2.87 9.65 -15.82
CA TRP A 137 3.30 9.04 -14.58
C TRP A 137 2.29 9.13 -13.42
N ALA A 138 1.05 9.56 -13.69
CA ALA A 138 -0.03 9.59 -12.70
C ALA A 138 -0.55 8.18 -12.45
N ILE A 139 -0.94 7.88 -11.21
CA ILE A 139 -1.32 6.52 -10.82
C ILE A 139 -2.74 6.21 -11.24
N GLU A 140 -2.90 4.99 -11.75
CA GLU A 140 -4.20 4.39 -11.99
C GLU A 140 -4.30 3.02 -11.30
N MET A 141 -5.45 2.72 -10.71
CA MET A 141 -5.68 1.45 -10.03
C MET A 141 -6.23 0.40 -10.99
N PHE A 142 -5.56 -0.74 -11.07
CA PHE A 142 -5.93 -1.85 -11.93
C PHE A 142 -6.41 -3.05 -11.11
N HIS A 143 -7.54 -3.61 -11.55
CA HIS A 143 -8.07 -4.87 -11.06
C HIS A 143 -7.65 -5.97 -12.02
N VAL A 144 -6.48 -6.54 -11.79
CA VAL A 144 -5.97 -7.69 -12.55
C VAL A 144 -6.84 -8.91 -12.23
N ARG A 145 -7.40 -9.54 -13.26
CA ARG A 145 -8.26 -10.73 -13.20
C ARG A 145 -7.70 -11.87 -14.05
N ASP A 146 -6.82 -11.53 -14.99
CA ASP A 146 -6.12 -12.45 -15.87
C ASP A 146 -4.61 -12.11 -15.85
N PRO A 147 -3.71 -13.09 -15.65
CA PRO A 147 -2.27 -12.87 -15.69
C PRO A 147 -1.76 -12.17 -16.96
N GLN A 148 -2.42 -12.35 -18.12
CA GLN A 148 -2.06 -11.68 -19.37
C GLN A 148 -2.14 -10.16 -19.28
N GLN A 149 -2.98 -9.62 -18.39
CA GLN A 149 -3.05 -8.17 -18.17
C GLN A 149 -1.73 -7.60 -17.62
N LEU A 150 -0.89 -8.43 -16.98
CA LEU A 150 0.41 -8.00 -16.45
C LEU A 150 1.46 -7.77 -17.55
N ALA A 151 1.14 -8.10 -18.81
CA ALA A 151 1.94 -7.68 -19.95
C ALA A 151 1.84 -6.17 -20.22
N ILE A 152 0.88 -5.46 -19.60
CA ILE A 152 0.79 -4.00 -19.69
C ILE A 152 2.02 -3.38 -19.01
N PRO A 153 2.91 -2.72 -19.76
CA PRO A 153 4.19 -2.24 -19.22
C PRO A 153 4.04 -1.24 -18.08
N THR A 154 2.92 -0.50 -18.06
CA THR A 154 2.64 0.53 -17.06
C THR A 154 2.21 -0.03 -15.71
N LEU A 155 1.90 -1.33 -15.60
CA LEU A 155 1.53 -1.99 -14.33
C LEU A 155 2.75 -2.30 -13.46
N GLY A 156 3.87 -2.68 -14.07
CA GLY A 156 5.10 -3.02 -13.36
C GLY A 156 5.87 -1.78 -12.87
N GLY A 157 6.87 -2.03 -12.02
CA GLY A 157 7.79 -0.99 -11.54
C GLY A 157 7.23 -0.10 -10.43
N THR A 158 8.14 0.49 -9.67
CA THR A 158 7.80 1.37 -8.56
C THR A 158 7.44 2.77 -9.08
N LYS A 159 6.34 3.32 -8.58
CA LYS A 159 6.00 4.73 -8.75
C LYS A 159 6.00 5.37 -7.37
N TYR A 160 6.83 6.38 -7.18
CA TYR A 160 6.99 7.08 -5.90
C TYR A 160 5.91 8.16 -5.74
N THR A 161 4.64 7.74 -5.81
CA THR A 161 3.50 8.57 -5.45
C THR A 161 2.37 7.71 -4.88
N PHE A 162 1.39 8.33 -4.23
CA PHE A 162 0.29 7.59 -3.61
C PHE A 162 -0.63 6.92 -4.63
N ALA A 163 -1.13 5.76 -4.25
CA ALA A 163 -2.06 4.95 -5.03
C ALA A 163 -3.37 4.73 -4.24
N ASP A 164 -4.50 4.83 -4.90
CA ASP A 164 -5.84 4.72 -4.30
C ASP A 164 -6.27 3.26 -4.09
N VAL A 165 -5.40 2.47 -3.46
CA VAL A 165 -5.56 1.02 -3.29
C VAL A 165 -6.82 0.68 -2.51
N LEU A 166 -7.10 1.39 -1.40
CA LEU A 166 -8.25 1.06 -0.54
C LEU A 166 -9.59 1.47 -1.16
N PRO A 167 -9.74 2.65 -1.80
CA PRO A 167 -10.92 2.93 -2.63
C PRO A 167 -11.16 1.88 -3.72
N ALA A 168 -10.12 1.39 -4.40
CA ALA A 168 -10.23 0.30 -5.36
C ALA A 168 -10.65 -1.03 -4.69
N LEU A 169 -10.15 -1.29 -3.48
CA LEU A 169 -10.52 -2.46 -2.68
C LEU A 169 -12.01 -2.52 -2.35
N LYS A 170 -12.66 -1.38 -2.05
CA LYS A 170 -14.13 -1.29 -1.85
C LYS A 170 -14.89 -1.93 -3.00
N LYS A 171 -14.49 -1.65 -4.24
CA LYS A 171 -15.10 -2.25 -5.45
C LYS A 171 -14.70 -3.72 -5.58
N ALA A 172 -13.43 -4.04 -5.34
CA ALA A 172 -12.88 -5.38 -5.51
C ALA A 172 -13.58 -6.45 -4.65
N VAL A 173 -13.80 -6.17 -3.36
CA VAL A 173 -14.43 -7.12 -2.43
C VAL A 173 -15.90 -7.39 -2.74
N ARG A 174 -16.59 -6.44 -3.40
CA ARG A 174 -17.99 -6.61 -3.84
C ARG A 174 -18.14 -7.52 -5.05
N PHE A 175 -17.13 -7.55 -5.94
CA PHE A 175 -17.21 -8.24 -7.23
C PHE A 175 -16.27 -9.45 -7.35
N THR A 176 -15.55 -9.81 -6.30
CA THR A 176 -14.76 -11.05 -6.28
C THR A 176 -15.67 -12.25 -6.03
N LYS A 177 -15.41 -13.35 -6.73
CA LYS A 177 -16.07 -14.65 -6.50
C LYS A 177 -15.25 -15.51 -5.53
N ARG A 178 -13.92 -15.40 -5.55
CA ARG A 178 -13.00 -16.20 -4.73
C ARG A 178 -12.34 -15.39 -3.61
N GLY A 179 -11.60 -14.37 -3.98
CA GLY A 179 -10.86 -13.52 -3.06
C GLY A 179 -10.08 -12.43 -3.78
N VAL A 180 -9.64 -11.44 -3.02
CA VAL A 180 -8.82 -10.32 -3.47
C VAL A 180 -7.42 -10.44 -2.89
N GLY A 181 -6.41 -10.28 -3.76
CA GLY A 181 -5.02 -10.02 -3.41
C GLY A 181 -4.75 -8.51 -3.42
N VAL A 182 -4.15 -8.00 -2.35
CA VAL A 182 -3.86 -6.56 -2.20
C VAL A 182 -2.36 -6.36 -2.14
N VAL A 183 -1.85 -5.40 -2.91
CA VAL A 183 -0.46 -4.93 -2.83
C VAL A 183 -0.47 -3.51 -2.25
N GLY A 184 0.38 -3.23 -1.28
CA GLY A 184 0.44 -1.89 -0.70
C GLY A 184 1.65 -1.65 0.17
N THR A 185 1.95 -0.37 0.40
CA THR A 185 2.95 0.07 1.39
C THR A 185 2.45 -0.18 2.83
N PRO A 186 3.30 -0.05 3.86
CA PRO A 186 2.91 -0.37 5.24
C PRO A 186 1.63 0.31 5.72
N CYS A 187 1.41 1.58 5.35
CA CYS A 187 0.18 2.30 5.72
C CYS A 187 -1.08 1.74 5.05
N ILE A 188 -0.98 1.24 3.82
CA ILE A 188 -2.07 0.55 3.12
C ILE A 188 -2.35 -0.78 3.81
N VAL A 189 -1.31 -1.54 4.16
CA VAL A 189 -1.45 -2.82 4.88
C VAL A 189 -2.17 -2.61 6.22
N SER A 190 -1.77 -1.65 7.04
CA SER A 190 -2.48 -1.32 8.29
C SER A 190 -3.94 -0.93 8.04
N GLY A 191 -4.21 -0.20 6.94
CA GLY A 191 -5.57 0.11 6.51
C GLY A 191 -6.40 -1.13 6.16
N VAL A 192 -5.81 -2.09 5.43
CA VAL A 192 -6.46 -3.39 5.16
C VAL A 192 -6.75 -4.14 6.45
N ARG A 193 -5.81 -4.19 7.40
CA ARG A 193 -6.03 -4.88 8.68
C ARG A 193 -7.12 -4.23 9.51
N LYS A 194 -7.19 -2.90 9.54
CA LYS A 194 -8.32 -2.17 10.15
C LYS A 194 -9.65 -2.49 9.47
N LEU A 195 -9.69 -2.59 8.14
CA LEU A 195 -10.90 -3.01 7.42
C LEU A 195 -11.31 -4.45 7.77
N GLN A 196 -10.35 -5.39 7.85
CA GLN A 196 -10.63 -6.78 8.22
C GLN A 196 -11.08 -6.93 9.69
N GLN A 197 -10.56 -6.08 10.58
CA GLN A 197 -11.00 -6.01 11.97
C GLN A 197 -12.46 -5.56 12.06
N GLU A 198 -12.80 -4.46 11.39
CA GLU A 198 -14.07 -3.77 11.54
C GLU A 198 -15.22 -4.31 10.67
N PHE A 199 -14.92 -4.93 9.53
CA PHE A 199 -15.94 -5.27 8.51
C PHE A 199 -15.79 -6.71 8.00
N PRO A 200 -16.82 -7.58 8.21
CA PRO A 200 -16.78 -8.99 7.81
C PRO A 200 -16.45 -9.20 6.33
N ILE A 201 -16.99 -8.39 5.42
CA ILE A 201 -16.74 -8.53 3.98
C ILE A 201 -15.25 -8.45 3.63
N PHE A 202 -14.47 -7.58 4.28
CA PHE A 202 -13.04 -7.49 4.01
C PHE A 202 -12.28 -8.65 4.64
N ARG A 203 -12.67 -9.07 5.86
CA ARG A 203 -12.11 -10.24 6.54
C ARG A 203 -12.28 -11.52 5.70
N GLU A 204 -13.44 -11.68 5.10
CA GLU A 204 -13.78 -12.85 4.30
C GLU A 204 -13.21 -12.78 2.89
N LYS A 205 -13.21 -11.61 2.23
CA LYS A 205 -12.87 -11.50 0.80
C LYS A 205 -11.41 -11.14 0.52
N VAL A 206 -10.68 -10.55 1.46
CA VAL A 206 -9.24 -10.30 1.28
C VAL A 206 -8.48 -11.54 1.74
N LYS A 207 -7.82 -12.23 0.79
CA LYS A 207 -7.17 -13.53 1.04
C LYS A 207 -5.65 -13.50 1.03
N LEU A 208 -5.07 -12.45 0.45
CA LEU A 208 -3.62 -12.26 0.40
C LEU A 208 -3.29 -10.77 0.44
N VAL A 209 -2.41 -10.37 1.35
CA VAL A 209 -1.92 -9.00 1.51
C VAL A 209 -0.41 -9.00 1.36
N VAL A 210 0.09 -8.46 0.26
CA VAL A 210 1.52 -8.31 -0.03
C VAL A 210 1.95 -6.88 0.31
N GLY A 211 2.75 -6.73 1.35
CA GLY A 211 3.33 -5.48 1.79
C GLY A 211 4.61 -5.14 1.01
N LEU A 212 4.80 -3.87 0.66
CA LEU A 212 6.04 -3.38 0.05
C LEU A 212 6.95 -2.75 1.11
N PHE A 213 8.26 -2.95 1.00
CA PHE A 213 9.22 -2.16 1.75
C PHE A 213 9.10 -0.69 1.35
N CYS A 214 9.01 0.21 2.34
CA CYS A 214 8.72 1.63 2.07
C CYS A 214 9.38 2.54 3.10
N THR A 215 10.16 3.50 2.61
CA THR A 215 10.68 4.59 3.45
C THR A 215 9.71 5.77 3.49
N GLU A 216 9.41 6.32 2.32
CA GLU A 216 8.70 7.59 2.10
C GLU A 216 7.86 7.52 0.83
N ASN A 217 6.91 8.47 0.71
CA ASN A 217 6.09 8.64 -0.47
C ASN A 217 5.78 10.12 -0.70
N PHE A 218 5.28 10.46 -1.88
CA PHE A 218 5.12 11.83 -2.35
C PHE A 218 3.74 12.08 -2.95
N HIS A 219 3.26 13.32 -2.90
CA HIS A 219 2.09 13.73 -3.67
C HIS A 219 2.47 13.84 -5.15
N TYR A 220 1.54 13.51 -6.04
CA TYR A 220 1.81 13.44 -7.48
C TYR A 220 2.24 14.79 -8.03
N ASP A 221 1.55 15.87 -7.69
CA ASP A 221 1.85 17.21 -8.18
C ASP A 221 3.25 17.68 -7.72
N ASP A 222 3.61 17.40 -6.47
CA ASP A 222 4.92 17.77 -5.93
C ASP A 222 6.06 17.00 -6.60
N ILE A 223 5.96 15.67 -6.68
CA ILE A 223 7.03 14.86 -7.27
C ILE A 223 7.12 15.04 -8.78
N SER A 224 5.99 15.20 -9.47
CA SER A 224 5.99 15.38 -10.93
C SER A 224 6.64 16.69 -11.32
N LYS A 225 6.26 17.79 -10.65
CA LYS A 225 6.89 19.10 -10.82
C LYS A 225 8.39 19.03 -10.52
N PHE A 226 8.79 18.42 -9.41
CA PHE A 226 10.20 18.28 -9.05
C PHE A 226 10.99 17.51 -10.12
N LEU A 227 10.45 16.39 -10.61
CA LEU A 227 11.11 15.59 -11.65
C LEU A 227 11.25 16.38 -12.96
N GLN A 228 10.22 17.12 -13.37
CA GLN A 228 10.29 17.99 -14.55
C GLN A 228 11.36 19.08 -14.40
N GLU A 229 11.45 19.73 -13.23
CA GLU A 229 12.50 20.72 -12.92
C GLU A 229 13.92 20.11 -12.95
N LYS A 230 14.05 18.81 -12.65
CA LYS A 230 15.31 18.06 -12.80
C LYS A 230 15.60 17.60 -14.24
N GLY A 231 14.73 17.92 -15.20
CA GLY A 231 14.88 17.56 -16.61
C GLY A 231 14.33 16.18 -16.95
N VAL A 232 13.43 15.62 -16.15
CA VAL A 232 12.79 14.34 -16.47
C VAL A 232 11.66 14.57 -17.49
N ASP A 233 11.85 14.04 -18.70
CA ASP A 233 10.82 13.95 -19.73
C ASP A 233 9.92 12.73 -19.50
N PHE A 234 8.64 12.95 -19.21
CA PHE A 234 7.68 11.89 -18.90
C PHE A 234 7.30 11.05 -20.12
N ASP A 235 7.37 11.60 -21.33
CA ASP A 235 7.06 10.86 -22.56
C ASP A 235 8.11 9.76 -22.81
N LYS A 236 9.31 9.95 -22.25
CA LYS A 236 10.43 9.00 -22.33
C LYS A 236 10.64 8.21 -21.05
N LEU A 237 10.01 8.56 -19.93
CA LEU A 237 10.27 7.94 -18.65
C LEU A 237 9.78 6.49 -18.64
N ILE A 238 10.68 5.55 -18.32
CA ILE A 238 10.35 4.12 -18.28
C ILE A 238 10.53 3.50 -16.90
N LYS A 239 11.39 4.07 -16.04
CA LYS A 239 11.63 3.53 -14.70
C LYS A 239 12.08 4.62 -13.74
N THR A 240 11.53 4.60 -12.52
CA THR A 240 12.09 5.32 -11.36
C THR A 240 12.61 4.33 -10.33
N ASP A 241 13.70 4.68 -9.65
CA ASP A 241 14.32 3.83 -8.63
C ASP A 241 14.98 4.68 -7.54
N ILE A 242 15.05 4.14 -6.32
CA ILE A 242 15.78 4.73 -5.19
C ILE A 242 16.74 3.68 -4.66
N THR A 243 18.03 3.89 -4.90
CA THR A 243 19.09 2.97 -4.47
C THR A 243 20.33 3.73 -4.03
N LYS A 244 20.96 3.26 -2.96
CA LYS A 244 22.20 3.85 -2.39
C LYS A 244 22.09 5.37 -2.17
N GLY A 245 20.95 5.85 -1.67
CA GLY A 245 20.69 7.26 -1.36
C GLY A 245 20.52 8.17 -2.60
N LYS A 246 20.29 7.60 -3.78
CA LYS A 246 20.02 8.35 -5.01
C LYS A 246 18.68 7.97 -5.60
N PHE A 247 17.93 8.97 -6.03
CA PHE A 247 16.80 8.80 -6.93
C PHE A 247 17.34 8.72 -8.37
N ILE A 248 16.79 7.81 -9.16
CA ILE A 248 17.20 7.54 -10.53
C ILE A 248 15.95 7.47 -11.40
N ALA A 249 15.82 8.38 -12.35
CA ALA A 249 14.84 8.29 -13.45
C ALA A 249 15.56 7.81 -14.70
N THR A 250 15.08 6.73 -15.32
CA THR A 250 15.64 6.13 -16.54
C THR A 250 14.69 6.34 -17.71
N MET A 251 15.23 6.88 -18.80
CA MET A 251 14.53 7.17 -20.04
C MET A 251 14.62 6.03 -21.06
N SER A 252 13.74 6.03 -22.05
CA SER A 252 13.68 5.05 -23.13
C SER A 252 14.90 5.06 -24.05
N ASP A 253 15.59 6.19 -24.18
CA ASP A 253 16.86 6.34 -24.91
C ASP A 253 18.09 5.93 -24.09
N GLY A 254 17.89 5.49 -22.84
CA GLY A 254 18.94 5.07 -21.93
C GLY A 254 19.52 6.19 -21.06
N GLU A 255 19.12 7.45 -21.26
CA GLU A 255 19.51 8.56 -20.42
C GLU A 255 19.02 8.34 -18.97
N LYS A 256 19.81 8.81 -17.99
CA LYS A 256 19.47 8.71 -16.57
C LYS A 256 19.66 10.03 -15.85
N VAL A 257 18.55 10.59 -15.37
CA VAL A 257 18.56 11.70 -14.42
C VAL A 257 18.76 11.14 -13.02
N LYS A 258 19.76 11.66 -12.30
CA LYS A 258 20.14 11.18 -10.96
C LYS A 258 20.34 12.34 -10.00
N PHE A 259 19.73 12.26 -8.83
CA PHE A 259 19.90 13.23 -7.75
C PHE A 259 19.88 12.55 -6.39
N LYS A 260 20.36 13.23 -5.34
CA LYS A 260 20.38 12.68 -3.98
C LYS A 260 18.95 12.66 -3.42
N VAL A 261 18.60 11.63 -2.65
CA VAL A 261 17.27 11.57 -1.98
C VAL A 261 17.03 12.75 -1.04
N LYS A 262 18.10 13.35 -0.50
CA LYS A 262 18.02 14.56 0.31
C LYS A 262 17.42 15.76 -0.43
N GLU A 263 17.51 15.79 -1.75
CA GLU A 263 16.96 16.89 -2.56
C GLU A 263 15.43 16.85 -2.66
N VAL A 264 14.79 15.71 -2.32
CA VAL A 264 13.32 15.57 -2.29
C VAL A 264 12.77 15.53 -0.86
N GLU A 265 13.61 15.78 0.16
CA GLU A 265 13.22 15.69 1.57
C GLU A 265 12.07 16.66 1.92
N ASP A 266 12.10 17.88 1.35
CA ASP A 266 11.11 18.93 1.61
C ASP A 266 9.72 18.63 1.03
N ILE A 267 9.62 17.71 0.06
CA ILE A 267 8.35 17.31 -0.57
C ILE A 267 7.86 15.93 -0.08
N VAL A 268 8.53 15.33 0.89
CA VAL A 268 8.08 14.08 1.52
C VAL A 268 6.73 14.33 2.19
N ALA A 269 5.76 13.46 1.92
CA ALA A 269 4.43 13.57 2.50
C ALA A 269 4.49 13.54 4.03
N SER A 270 3.79 14.46 4.68
CA SER A 270 3.96 14.74 6.11
C SER A 270 3.72 13.51 7.01
N GLY A 271 2.72 12.67 6.70
CA GLY A 271 2.46 11.42 7.41
C GLY A 271 3.59 10.38 7.33
N CYS A 272 4.49 10.47 6.35
CA CYS A 272 5.67 9.60 6.28
C CYS A 272 6.68 9.93 7.41
N ASN A 273 6.70 11.17 7.90
CA ASN A 273 7.61 11.64 8.96
C ASN A 273 7.32 11.06 10.33
N VAL A 274 6.16 10.41 10.51
CA VAL A 274 5.75 9.73 11.74
C VAL A 274 5.60 8.22 11.56
N CYS A 275 5.86 7.70 10.36
CA CYS A 275 5.72 6.28 10.05
C CYS A 275 7.01 5.51 10.37
N THR A 276 6.91 4.58 11.31
CA THR A 276 8.03 3.76 11.81
C THR A 276 8.13 2.38 11.15
N ASP A 277 7.15 1.98 10.36
CA ASP A 277 7.14 0.68 9.69
C ASP A 277 7.84 0.77 8.33
N PHE A 278 8.95 0.06 8.19
CA PHE A 278 9.68 -0.10 6.93
C PHE A 278 9.18 -1.31 6.12
N THR A 279 8.93 -2.43 6.81
CA THR A 279 8.79 -3.74 6.15
C THR A 279 7.34 -4.17 5.98
N ALA A 280 6.36 -3.36 6.36
CA ALA A 280 4.94 -3.72 6.36
C ALA A 280 4.71 -4.97 7.22
N VAL A 281 4.98 -4.84 8.52
CA VAL A 281 5.07 -5.99 9.45
C VAL A 281 3.75 -6.73 9.63
N GLU A 282 2.63 -6.10 9.27
CA GLU A 282 1.29 -6.69 9.37
C GLU A 282 0.84 -7.41 8.09
N SER A 283 1.67 -7.49 7.04
CA SER A 283 1.31 -8.15 5.77
C SER A 283 1.38 -9.69 5.86
N ASP A 284 0.83 -10.40 4.88
CA ASP A 284 1.01 -11.86 4.79
C ASP A 284 2.41 -12.19 4.24
N ALA A 285 2.86 -11.38 3.27
CA ALA A 285 4.23 -11.36 2.77
C ALA A 285 4.71 -9.92 2.60
N SER A 286 5.92 -9.63 3.04
CA SER A 286 6.59 -8.35 2.77
C SER A 286 7.64 -8.51 1.69
N VAL A 287 7.69 -7.62 0.71
CA VAL A 287 8.60 -7.70 -0.43
C VAL A 287 9.34 -6.38 -0.64
N GLY A 288 10.63 -6.45 -0.93
CA GLY A 288 11.41 -5.29 -1.37
C GLY A 288 12.78 -5.65 -1.90
N SER A 289 13.58 -4.64 -2.27
CA SER A 289 14.87 -4.82 -2.92
C SER A 289 16.03 -5.11 -1.95
N VAL A 290 16.05 -4.42 -0.81
CA VAL A 290 17.14 -4.47 0.17
C VAL A 290 17.20 -5.82 0.87
N GLY A 291 18.41 -6.34 1.13
CA GLY A 291 18.64 -7.64 1.75
C GLY A 291 18.73 -8.81 0.77
N SER A 292 18.82 -8.53 -0.53
CA SER A 292 18.98 -9.56 -1.58
C SER A 292 19.93 -9.09 -2.69
N ALA A 293 20.44 -10.06 -3.46
CA ALA A 293 21.33 -9.78 -4.58
C ALA A 293 20.60 -8.99 -5.71
N PRO A 294 21.32 -8.21 -6.54
CA PRO A 294 20.71 -7.49 -7.66
C PRO A 294 19.86 -8.41 -8.55
N GLY A 295 18.62 -7.96 -8.83
CA GLY A 295 17.65 -8.73 -9.62
C GLY A 295 16.84 -9.75 -8.82
N PHE A 296 17.09 -9.91 -7.52
CA PHE A 296 16.22 -10.63 -6.60
C PHE A 296 15.40 -9.62 -5.78
N SER A 297 14.31 -10.11 -5.19
CA SER A 297 13.58 -9.42 -4.14
C SER A 297 13.73 -10.21 -2.84
N THR A 298 13.92 -9.49 -1.75
CA THR A 298 13.75 -10.04 -0.40
C THR A 298 12.27 -10.22 -0.12
N VAL A 299 11.91 -11.37 0.45
CA VAL A 299 10.54 -11.73 0.84
C VAL A 299 10.54 -12.20 2.29
N ALA A 300 9.85 -11.46 3.16
CA ALA A 300 9.51 -11.93 4.50
C ALA A 300 8.12 -12.58 4.45
N VAL A 301 8.05 -13.89 4.61
CA VAL A 301 6.78 -14.63 4.65
C VAL A 301 6.31 -14.66 6.09
N ARG A 302 5.14 -14.09 6.37
CA ARG A 302 4.67 -13.85 7.74
C ARG A 302 3.50 -14.72 8.12
N GLU A 303 2.60 -14.95 7.17
CA GLU A 303 1.34 -15.64 7.41
C GLU A 303 1.18 -16.85 6.49
N GLU A 304 0.34 -17.77 6.94
CA GLU A 304 0.06 -19.04 6.26
C GLU A 304 -0.43 -18.88 4.80
N PRO A 305 -1.28 -17.90 4.42
CA PRO A 305 -1.66 -17.70 3.03
C PRO A 305 -0.47 -17.45 2.11
N ALA A 306 0.47 -16.60 2.51
CA ALA A 306 1.68 -16.32 1.74
C ALA A 306 2.61 -17.52 1.65
N LYS A 307 2.77 -18.25 2.76
CA LYS A 307 3.57 -19.48 2.80
C LYS A 307 3.10 -20.50 1.77
N LYS A 308 1.78 -20.76 1.72
CA LYS A 308 1.17 -21.67 0.73
C LYS A 308 1.45 -21.24 -0.70
N VAL A 309 1.42 -19.95 -0.98
CA VAL A 309 1.72 -19.41 -2.32
C VAL A 309 3.20 -19.59 -2.65
N ILE A 310 4.11 -19.34 -1.72
CA ILE A 310 5.56 -19.58 -1.91
C ILE A 310 5.86 -21.06 -2.14
N GLU A 311 5.24 -21.96 -1.36
CA GLU A 311 5.38 -23.41 -1.55
C GLU A 311 4.90 -23.85 -2.94
N TYR A 312 3.76 -23.30 -3.40
CA TYR A 312 3.27 -23.54 -4.76
C TYR A 312 4.26 -23.03 -5.82
N ILE A 313 4.83 -21.83 -5.65
CA ILE A 313 5.86 -21.27 -6.55
C ILE A 313 7.09 -22.19 -6.59
N LYS A 314 7.54 -22.71 -5.43
CA LYS A 314 8.65 -23.67 -5.32
C LYS A 314 8.32 -24.97 -6.07
N GLU A 315 7.14 -25.55 -5.86
CA GLU A 315 6.68 -26.78 -6.53
C GLU A 315 6.65 -26.63 -8.05
N LYS A 316 6.12 -25.50 -8.55
CA LYS A 316 6.03 -25.23 -9.99
C LYS A 316 7.35 -24.76 -10.60
N GLY A 317 8.36 -24.48 -9.79
CA GLY A 317 9.65 -23.97 -10.26
C GLY A 317 9.57 -22.59 -10.91
N TYR A 318 8.57 -21.77 -10.57
CA TYR A 318 8.29 -20.48 -11.21
C TYR A 318 9.25 -19.35 -10.79
N ALA A 319 10.04 -19.55 -9.74
CA ALA A 319 11.04 -18.60 -9.29
C ALA A 319 12.37 -19.30 -8.97
N ASP A 320 13.46 -18.55 -9.08
CA ASP A 320 14.73 -18.87 -8.43
C ASP A 320 14.66 -18.37 -6.99
N PHE A 321 15.25 -19.14 -6.06
CA PHE A 321 15.35 -18.77 -4.65
C PHE A 321 16.80 -18.66 -4.23
N GLY A 322 17.08 -17.76 -3.30
CA GLY A 322 18.39 -17.53 -2.73
C GLY A 322 18.33 -17.12 -1.28
N GLU A 323 19.49 -16.83 -0.73
CA GLU A 323 19.63 -16.33 0.63
C GLU A 323 19.27 -14.84 0.69
N ALA A 324 18.45 -14.47 1.68
CA ALA A 324 18.22 -13.08 2.04
C ALA A 324 18.93 -12.77 3.36
N LYS A 325 19.34 -11.51 3.51
CA LYS A 325 20.14 -11.01 4.64
C LYS A 325 19.33 -9.98 5.43
N PRO A 326 18.57 -10.41 6.46
CA PRO A 326 17.76 -9.51 7.27
C PRO A 326 18.54 -8.33 7.85
N GLU A 327 19.80 -8.55 8.25
CA GLU A 327 20.69 -7.55 8.84
C GLU A 327 20.95 -6.35 7.91
N GLU A 328 20.85 -6.53 6.58
CA GLU A 328 21.00 -5.43 5.63
C GLU A 328 19.83 -4.43 5.68
N LEU A 329 18.70 -4.79 6.32
CA LEU A 329 17.56 -3.90 6.50
C LEU A 329 17.69 -3.02 7.76
N ASP A 330 18.60 -3.34 8.69
CA ASP A 330 18.70 -2.69 10.01
C ASP A 330 18.85 -1.18 9.90
N TYR A 331 19.61 -0.69 8.93
CA TYR A 331 19.77 0.75 8.72
C TYR A 331 18.43 1.44 8.43
N LEU A 332 17.64 0.90 7.49
CA LEU A 332 16.36 1.49 7.08
C LEU A 332 15.29 1.30 8.15
N ILE A 333 15.30 0.15 8.84
CA ILE A 333 14.45 -0.10 10.00
C ILE A 333 14.73 0.93 11.10
N ASN A 334 16.00 1.15 11.45
CA ASN A 334 16.37 2.10 12.50
C ASN A 334 16.12 3.55 12.08
N LEU A 335 16.32 3.89 10.80
CA LEU A 335 15.94 5.18 10.23
C LEU A 335 14.44 5.45 10.43
N LYS A 336 13.60 4.46 10.12
CA LYS A 336 12.15 4.55 10.27
C LYS A 336 11.74 4.58 11.74
N LYS A 337 12.33 3.74 12.60
CA LYS A 337 12.11 3.75 14.05
C LYS A 337 12.44 5.12 14.67
N GLY A 338 13.48 5.79 14.20
CA GLY A 338 13.86 7.14 14.65
C GLY A 338 12.79 8.22 14.45
N ARG A 339 11.75 7.95 13.63
CA ARG A 339 10.59 8.83 13.43
C ARG A 339 9.58 8.79 14.58
N GLU A 340 9.71 7.85 15.50
CA GLU A 340 8.87 7.76 16.70
C GLU A 340 8.90 9.08 17.51
N LYS A 341 10.05 9.77 17.52
CA LYS A 341 10.21 11.09 18.16
C LYS A 341 9.30 12.19 17.58
N ASN A 342 8.84 12.02 16.34
CA ASN A 342 7.97 12.97 15.65
C ASN A 342 6.48 12.71 15.95
N ILE A 343 6.15 11.61 16.61
CA ILE A 343 4.78 11.28 17.00
C ILE A 343 4.41 12.18 18.17
N THR A 344 3.65 13.23 17.89
CA THR A 344 3.07 14.07 18.94
C THR A 344 1.97 13.30 19.67
N LYS A 345 1.89 13.46 21.00
CA LYS A 345 0.79 12.86 21.76
C LYS A 345 -0.52 13.53 21.31
N PRO A 346 -1.57 12.77 20.95
CA PRO A 346 -2.84 13.36 20.56
C PRO A 346 -3.45 14.18 21.71
N ILE A 347 -4.21 15.22 21.34
CA ILE A 347 -5.06 16.03 22.24
C ILE A 347 -6.15 15.16 22.86
#